data_AF-A0ABD5T540-F1
#
_entry.id   AF-A0ABD5T540-F1
#
_cell.length_a   1.000
_cell.length_b   1.000
_cell.length_c   1.000
_cell.angle_alpha   90.00
_cell.angle_beta   90.00
_cell.angle_gamma   90.00
#
_symmetry.space_group_name_H-M   'P 1'
#
loop_
_entity.id
_entity.type
_entity.pdbx_description
1 polymer ?
#
loop_
_entity_poly.entity_id
_entity_poly.type
_entity_poly.pdbx_seq_one_letter_code
_entity_poly.pdbx_strand_id
1 'polypeptide(L)' 'MSGSTVIGAPNAPERADLQLALVPLLFAGVYAPAALLFDAWVVSVAGGSLAASLPIADGLFVHPPDDR' A
#
# COMPACT_ATOMS: atom_id res chain seq x y z
N MET A 1 17.28 33.00 -12.40
CA MET A 1 16.23 31.97 -12.29
C MET A 1 16.35 31.34 -10.91
N SER A 2 15.69 31.92 -9.89
CA SER A 2 15.71 31.37 -8.52
C SER A 2 14.58 30.35 -8.38
N GLY A 3 14.94 29.07 -8.39
CA GLY A 3 14.04 27.97 -8.05
C GLY A 3 13.82 27.94 -6.54
N SER A 4 12.73 28.56 -6.10
CA SER A 4 12.23 28.42 -4.74
C SER A 4 11.34 27.18 -4.70
N THR A 5 11.88 26.04 -4.26
CA THR A 5 11.06 24.87 -3.93
C THR A 5 10.37 25.12 -2.59
N VAL A 6 9.36 25.99 -2.60
CA VAL A 6 8.39 26.02 -1.50
C VAL A 6 7.69 24.66 -1.52
N ILE A 7 7.97 23.81 -0.54
CA ILE A 7 7.13 22.63 -0.28
C ILE A 7 5.82 23.20 0.24
N GLY A 8 4.86 23.39 -0.66
CA GLY A 8 3.49 23.73 -0.31
C GLY A 8 2.89 22.65 0.59
N ALA A 9 1.86 23.02 1.35
CA ALA A 9 1.12 22.04 2.13
C ALA A 9 0.66 20.90 1.21
N PRO A 10 0.82 19.62 1.62
CA PRO A 10 0.37 18.50 0.81
C PRO A 10 -1.12 18.66 0.52
N ASN A 11 -1.51 18.38 -0.72
CA ASN A 11 -2.91 18.29 -1.10
C ASN A 11 -3.60 17.22 -0.23
N ALA A 12 -4.92 17.32 -0.11
CA ALA A 12 -5.68 16.28 0.58
C ALA A 12 -5.41 14.91 -0.09
N PRO A 13 -5.25 13.84 0.68
CA PRO A 13 -4.91 12.53 0.14
C PRO A 13 -6.00 12.05 -0.83
N GLU A 14 -5.57 11.61 -2.00
CA GLU A 14 -6.45 11.07 -3.02
C GLU A 14 -6.66 9.57 -2.82
N ARG A 15 -7.61 9.00 -3.56
CA ARG A 15 -7.89 7.55 -3.52
C ARG A 15 -6.63 6.72 -3.80
N ALA A 16 -5.81 7.16 -4.76
CA ALA A 16 -4.56 6.48 -5.10
C ALA A 16 -3.56 6.47 -3.93
N ASP A 17 -3.47 7.57 -3.18
CA ASP A 17 -2.60 7.66 -2.00
C ASP A 17 -3.04 6.70 -0.90
N LEU A 18 -4.35 6.61 -0.65
CA LEU A 18 -4.92 5.66 0.30
C LEU A 18 -4.66 4.22 -0.12
N GLN A 19 -4.81 3.93 -1.41
CA GLN A 19 -4.59 2.61 -1.97
C GLN A 19 -3.12 2.20 -1.86
N LEU A 20 -2.20 3.13 -2.12
CA LEU A 20 -0.77 2.92 -1.93
C LEU A 20 -0.43 2.70 -0.44
N ALA A 21 -1.05 3.45 0.47
CA ALA A 21 -0.86 3.28 1.91
C ALA A 21 -1.40 1.94 2.44
N LEU A 22 -2.46 1.39 1.83
CA LEU A 22 -3.04 0.10 2.20
C LEU A 22 -2.11 -1.08 1.91
N VAL A 23 -1.25 -1.01 0.88
CA VAL A 23 -0.32 -2.09 0.52
C VAL A 23 0.59 -2.50 1.69
N PRO A 24 1.41 -1.60 2.26
CA PRO A 24 2.27 -1.95 3.40
C PRO A 24 1.46 -2.26 4.66
N LEU A 25 0.30 -1.61 4.87
CA LEU A 25 -0.56 -1.85 6.03
C LEU A 25 -1.14 -3.27 6.02
N LEU A 26 -1.68 -3.72 4.89
CA LEU A 26 -2.24 -5.07 4.76
C LEU A 26 -1.15 -6.13 4.83
N PHE A 27 0.02 -5.88 4.21
CA PHE A 27 1.16 -6.78 4.36
C PHE A 27 1.54 -6.95 5.83
N ALA A 28 1.81 -5.84 6.54
CA ALA A 28 2.23 -5.86 7.94
C ALA A 28 1.14 -6.44 8.85
N GLY A 29 -0.12 -6.08 8.58
CA GLY A 29 -1.29 -6.53 9.33
C GLY A 29 -1.55 -8.03 9.25
N VAL A 30 -1.10 -8.70 8.19
CA VAL A 30 -1.16 -10.17 8.07
C VAL A 30 0.17 -10.83 8.47
N TYR A 31 1.29 -10.26 8.05
CA TYR A 31 2.62 -10.80 8.35
C TYR A 31 2.87 -10.88 9.85
N ALA A 32 2.62 -9.80 10.60
CA ALA A 32 2.92 -9.73 12.03
C ALA A 32 2.16 -10.79 12.85
N PRO A 33 0.82 -10.91 12.77
CA PRO A 33 0.12 -11.96 13.52
C PRO A 33 0.48 -13.37 13.02
N ALA A 34 0.66 -13.58 11.72
CA ALA A 34 1.06 -14.89 11.20
C ALA A 34 2.46 -15.30 11.71
N ALA A 35 3.41 -14.36 11.78
CA ALA A 35 4.74 -14.61 12.32
C ALA A 35 4.67 -14.95 13.81
N LEU A 36 3.80 -14.28 14.57
CA LEU A 36 3.59 -14.57 15.99
C LEU A 36 2.88 -15.90 16.26
N LEU A 37 1.95 -16.33 15.40
CA LEU A 37 1.16 -17.55 15.60
C LEU A 37 1.85 -18.83 15.09
N PHE A 38 2.52 -18.76 13.94
CA PHE A 38 2.94 -19.95 13.21
C PHE A 38 4.45 -20.20 13.25
N ASP A 39 5.26 -19.22 13.68
CA ASP A 39 6.74 -19.26 13.64
C ASP A 39 7.29 -19.73 12.27
N ALA A 40 6.53 -19.48 11.21
CA ALA A 40 6.76 -20.00 9.87
C ALA A 40 6.85 -18.82 8.90
N TRP A 41 8.09 -18.42 8.61
CA TRP A 41 8.38 -17.26 7.75
C TRP A 41 7.64 -17.31 6.40
N VAL A 42 7.59 -18.50 5.78
CA VAL A 42 6.92 -18.71 4.50
C VAL A 42 5.42 -18.39 4.58
N VAL A 43 4.74 -18.83 5.64
CA VAL A 43 3.29 -18.60 5.82
C VAL A 43 3.02 -17.10 5.99
N SER A 44 3.82 -16.42 6.80
CA SER A 44 3.66 -14.98 7.06
C SER A 44 3.90 -14.13 5.82
N VAL A 45 4.95 -14.43 5.05
CA VAL A 45 5.24 -13.70 3.81
C VAL A 45 4.20 -14.00 2.74
N ALA A 46 3.79 -15.26 2.56
CA ALA A 46 2.79 -15.63 1.58
C ALA A 46 1.44 -14.97 1.89
N GLY A 47 0.99 -15.01 3.15
CA GLY A 47 -0.24 -14.36 3.60
C GLY A 47 -0.19 -12.84 3.45
N GLY A 48 0.89 -12.21 3.90
CA GLY A 48 1.10 -10.77 3.75
C GLY A 48 1.10 -10.33 2.29
N SER A 49 1.80 -11.06 1.43
CA SER A 49 1.87 -10.77 -0.01
C SER A 49 0.51 -10.94 -0.68
N LEU A 50 -0.24 -11.99 -0.32
CA LEU A 50 -1.59 -12.22 -0.84
C LEU A 50 -2.54 -11.09 -0.46
N ALA A 51 -2.51 -10.64 0.81
CA ALA A 51 -3.35 -9.53 1.26
C ALA A 51 -2.97 -8.20 0.59
N ALA A 52 -1.67 -7.92 0.47
CA ALA A 52 -1.15 -6.72 -0.20
C ALA A 52 -1.46 -6.68 -1.70
N SER A 53 -1.67 -7.84 -2.34
CA SER A 53 -2.04 -7.90 -3.76
C SER A 53 -3.44 -7.37 -4.07
N LEU A 54 -4.35 -7.35 -3.08
CA LEU A 54 -5.73 -6.91 -3.26
C LEU A 54 -5.84 -5.44 -3.68
N PRO A 55 -5.28 -4.46 -2.94
CA PRO A 55 -5.29 -3.07 -3.38
C PRO A 55 -4.52 -2.85 -4.69
N ILE A 56 -3.50 -3.64 -4.98
CA ILE A 56 -2.77 -3.55 -6.26
C ILE A 56 -3.68 -3.98 -7.41
N ALA A 57 -4.34 -5.13 -7.29
CA ALA A 57 -5.25 -5.63 -8.31
C ALA A 57 -6.45 -4.68 -8.52
N ASP A 58 -7.02 -4.15 -7.44
CA ASP A 58 -8.09 -3.16 -7.54
C ASP A 58 -7.63 -1.90 -8.29
N GLY A 59 -6.44 -1.37 -7.95
CA GLY A 59 -5.93 -0.13 -8.52
C GLY A 59 -5.39 -0.27 -9.94
N LEU A 60 -5.09 -1.50 -10.39
CA LEU A 60 -4.65 -1.75 -11.76
C LEU A 60 -5.79 -2.17 -12.69
N PHE A 61 -6.78 -2.92 -12.19
CA PHE A 61 -7.75 -3.60 -13.05
C PHE A 61 -9.20 -3.16 -12.85
N VAL A 62 -9.57 -2.66 -11.67
CA VAL A 62 -10.97 -2.32 -11.36
C VAL A 62 -11.18 -0.81 -11.34
N HIS A 63 -10.26 -0.09 -10.70
CA HIS A 63 -10.32 1.36 -10.50
C HIS A 63 -8.95 1.99 -10.83
N PRO A 64 -8.52 1.96 -12.10
CA PRO A 64 -7.26 2.56 -12.51
C PRO A 64 -7.24 4.07 -12.23
N PRO A 65 -6.09 4.64 -11.87
CA PRO A 65 -5.95 6.09 -11.75
C PRO A 65 -6.24 6.76 -13.11
N ASP A 66 -7.08 7.80 -13.10
CA ASP A 66 -7.38 8.60 -14.28
C ASP A 66 -6.19 9.52 -14.62
N ASP A 67 -5.84 9.63 -15.90
CA ASP A 67 -4.73 10.45 -16.44
C ASP A 67 -4.92 11.98 -16.34
N ARG A 68 -5.77 12.47 -15.43
CA ARG A 68 -6.13 13.91 -15.38
C ARG A 68 -5.07 14.82 -14.76
#